data_AF-A0AAE0VLV2-F1
#
_entry.id   AF-A0AAE0VLV2-F1
#
_cell.length_a   1.000
_cell.length_b   1.000
_cell.length_c   1.000
_cell.angle_alpha   90.00
_cell.angle_beta   90.00
_cell.angle_gamma   90.00
#
_symmetry.space_group_name_H-M   'P 1'
#
loop_
_entity.id
_entity.type
_entity.pdbx_description
1 polymer ?
#
loop_
_entity_poly.entity_id
_entity_poly.type
_entity_poly.pdbx_seq_one_letter_code
_entity_poly.pdbx_strand_id
1 'polypeptide(L)'
;MQAAYSNILFKVKVIKTKGDKILNTPLYRIGDKGLFTKELEDELLANKIDIAVHSLKDMQTTLPSGLMVAAILEREHPQDVLIAKKNLTLAELPHSARLATSSIRRQAELLAIRPDFQFENIRGNIHTRIKALFNTPDLDAMILAKAGMVRLNLTEFITQELSTCTMTPAAAQGAIGVEIRAHDTELETLLYPFDHTPSRLCCTVERSFLNTLEGGCQTPIGVFAEIDSQNLVKLSCIAIGQSIEKTTQDAQREIDAPKQDSGWNIKTLFGLNINQVGFVNWSSGGNTTVGASALINATAIYTENKIIWETNLSLKGGANFISLSSQVNLTNPWRKTDDNIDLKSTFSYIILSQDDHKFTFTSVLNFSSQFTHGYQYGTAKKPETAGPYPQYTSDIYTSNFMSPGYLSLTTGFSYRYKDFLSLYIAPVGMLNRFVLDDTLSKRGSFGVDKGQKYKMELGGSFSFNFSKEIIKNFFLQHYSNIFFGYGQYSSGKGFDSPLFAPTPSNNVVTFVFTSETTIKFAFNEWLSTLLTFSLIYDSQNNNVINTATGEVGRFLQFKNAISIGVSYAFTSKITTN
;
A
#
# COMPACT_ATOMS: atom_id res chain seq x y z
N MET A 1 -5.05 44.25 8.15
CA MET A 1 -6.03 44.95 7.28
C MET A 1 -6.28 46.39 7.71
N GLN A 2 -6.90 46.69 8.86
CA GLN A 2 -7.16 48.09 9.29
C GLN A 2 -5.92 49.00 9.26
N ALA A 3 -4.77 48.50 9.72
CA ALA A 3 -3.51 49.26 9.68
C ALA A 3 -2.98 49.52 8.25
N ALA A 4 -3.31 48.65 7.29
CA ALA A 4 -2.86 48.76 5.90
C ALA A 4 -3.81 49.58 5.02
N TYR A 5 -5.10 49.63 5.38
CA TYR A 5 -6.16 50.27 4.59
C TYR A 5 -7.01 51.19 5.47
N SER A 6 -6.55 52.44 5.63
CA SER A 6 -7.22 53.46 6.46
C SER A 6 -8.54 53.97 5.87
N ASN A 7 -8.77 53.76 4.56
CA ASN A 7 -9.95 54.18 3.82
C ASN A 7 -11.04 53.10 3.71
N ILE A 8 -10.82 51.91 4.28
CA ILE A 8 -11.78 50.79 4.23
C ILE A 8 -12.39 50.58 5.61
N LEU A 9 -13.72 50.53 5.68
CA LEU A 9 -14.45 50.21 6.90
C LEU A 9 -14.58 48.69 7.07
N PHE A 10 -14.12 48.16 8.20
CA PHE A 10 -14.23 46.73 8.53
C PHE A 10 -15.29 46.51 9.61
N LYS A 11 -16.27 45.63 9.34
CA LYS A 11 -17.31 45.23 10.30
C LYS A 11 -17.20 43.74 10.63
N VAL A 12 -17.04 43.41 11.90
CA VAL A 12 -16.99 42.01 12.36
C VAL A 12 -18.41 41.49 12.58
N LYS A 13 -18.74 40.35 11.96
CA LYS A 13 -19.98 39.60 12.21
C LYS A 13 -19.64 38.27 12.87
N VAL A 14 -20.10 38.08 14.10
CA VAL A 14 -19.91 36.81 14.82
C VAL A 14 -21.01 35.83 14.41
N ILE A 15 -20.62 34.67 13.88
CA ILE A 15 -21.53 33.60 13.45
C ILE A 15 -21.31 32.40 14.38
N LYS A 16 -22.39 31.83 14.93
CA LYS A 16 -22.33 30.63 15.78
C LYS A 16 -22.55 29.38 14.94
N THR A 17 -21.58 28.47 14.95
CA THR A 17 -21.60 27.23 14.17
C THR A 17 -22.32 26.10 14.91
N LYS A 18 -22.70 25.03 14.21
CA LYS A 18 -23.19 23.78 14.84
C LYS A 18 -22.18 23.21 15.82
N GLY A 19 -20.88 23.28 15.51
CA GLY A 19 -19.81 22.83 16.41
C GLY A 19 -19.77 23.55 17.75
N ASP A 20 -20.20 24.81 17.79
CA ASP A 20 -20.32 25.59 19.03
C ASP A 20 -21.56 25.20 19.87
N LYS A 21 -22.60 24.69 19.22
CA LYS A 21 -23.87 24.31 19.86
C LYS A 21 -23.86 22.88 20.39
N ILE A 22 -23.16 21.96 19.71
CA ILE A 22 -23.16 20.52 20.04
C ILE A 22 -21.91 20.15 20.86
N LEU A 23 -22.01 20.31 22.18
CA LEU A 23 -20.90 20.01 23.11
C LEU A 23 -20.92 18.58 23.69
N ASN A 24 -22.05 17.85 23.60
CA ASN A 24 -22.28 16.61 24.35
C ASN A 24 -22.08 15.29 23.57
N THR A 25 -21.59 15.32 22.32
CA THR A 25 -21.49 14.10 21.47
C THR A 25 -20.10 14.00 20.83
N PRO A 26 -19.31 12.92 20.99
CA PRO A 26 -17.95 12.78 20.42
C PRO A 26 -17.86 13.09 18.91
N LEU A 27 -16.73 13.67 18.45
CA LEU A 27 -16.64 14.32 17.13
C LEU A 27 -16.81 13.27 16.01
N TYR A 28 -16.22 12.10 16.21
CA TYR A 28 -16.32 10.94 15.33
C TYR A 28 -17.74 10.39 15.18
N ARG A 29 -18.67 10.67 16.11
CA ARG A 29 -20.08 10.25 16.01
C ARG A 29 -20.95 11.22 15.24
N ILE A 30 -20.49 12.45 14.99
CA ILE A 30 -21.34 13.51 14.43
C ILE A 30 -21.43 13.44 12.89
N GLY A 31 -20.50 12.79 12.17
CA GLY A 31 -20.60 12.48 10.73
C GLY A 31 -20.75 13.66 9.76
N ASP A 32 -20.98 14.87 10.25
CA ASP A 32 -21.32 16.05 9.45
C ASP A 32 -20.02 16.76 9.00
N LYS A 33 -19.77 16.75 7.70
CA LYS A 33 -18.64 17.47 7.07
C LYS A 33 -18.81 18.98 7.32
N GLY A 34 -17.75 19.66 7.78
CA GLY A 34 -17.74 21.12 7.94
C GLY A 34 -18.37 21.66 9.22
N LEU A 35 -18.34 20.89 10.33
CA LEU A 35 -18.98 21.24 11.61
C LEU A 35 -18.69 22.67 12.14
N PHE A 36 -17.54 23.25 11.78
CA PHE A 36 -17.09 24.58 12.21
C PHE A 36 -16.97 25.60 11.06
N THR A 37 -17.24 25.21 9.81
CA THR A 37 -17.03 26.09 8.64
C THR A 37 -18.32 26.36 7.87
N LYS A 38 -19.27 25.41 7.88
CA LYS A 38 -20.47 25.43 7.05
C LYS A 38 -21.31 26.70 7.17
N GLU A 39 -21.58 27.18 8.38
CA GLU A 39 -22.39 28.40 8.54
C GLU A 39 -21.69 29.67 8.04
N LEU A 40 -20.36 29.70 8.01
CA LEU A 40 -19.60 30.80 7.43
C LEU A 40 -19.60 30.69 5.90
N GLU A 41 -19.40 29.49 5.37
CA GLU A 41 -19.47 29.17 3.94
C GLU A 41 -20.85 29.54 3.35
N ASP A 42 -21.94 29.19 4.03
CA ASP A 42 -23.31 29.54 3.64
C ASP A 42 -23.52 31.07 3.58
N GLU A 43 -22.93 31.81 4.53
CA GLU A 43 -23.04 33.27 4.59
C GLU A 43 -22.15 33.97 3.53
N LEU A 44 -21.00 33.38 3.19
CA LEU A 44 -20.15 33.82 2.06
C LEU A 44 -20.88 33.65 0.73
N LEU A 45 -21.46 32.47 0.49
CA LEU A 45 -22.22 32.14 -0.73
C LEU A 45 -23.50 32.99 -0.84
N ALA A 46 -24.12 33.32 0.28
CA ALA A 46 -25.29 34.20 0.33
C ALA A 46 -24.95 35.71 0.25
N ASN A 47 -23.68 36.08 0.05
CA ASN A 47 -23.20 37.47 0.02
C ASN A 47 -23.55 38.29 1.28
N LYS A 48 -23.60 37.64 2.44
CA LYS A 48 -23.90 38.29 3.74
C LYS A 48 -22.64 38.66 4.53
N ILE A 49 -21.51 38.07 4.17
CA ILE A 49 -20.16 38.42 4.61
C ILE A 49 -19.23 38.35 3.40
N ASP A 50 -18.12 39.09 3.45
CA ASP A 50 -17.13 39.13 2.35
C ASP A 50 -15.96 38.19 2.59
N ILE A 51 -15.56 38.06 3.86
CA ILE A 51 -14.42 37.27 4.30
C ILE A 51 -14.85 36.39 5.46
N ALA A 52 -14.43 35.13 5.44
CA ALA A 52 -14.43 34.26 6.62
C ALA A 52 -12.99 33.93 7.05
N VAL A 53 -12.75 33.92 8.37
CA VAL A 53 -11.41 33.70 8.95
C VAL A 53 -11.44 32.43 9.78
N HIS A 54 -10.52 31.51 9.46
CA HIS A 54 -10.51 30.17 10.03
C HIS A 54 -9.14 29.82 10.62
N SER A 55 -9.14 28.98 11.65
CA SER A 55 -7.96 28.15 11.89
C SER A 55 -7.84 27.16 10.74
N LEU A 56 -6.75 27.19 9.99
CA LEU A 56 -6.68 26.48 8.70
C LEU A 56 -6.75 24.94 8.86
N LYS A 57 -6.37 24.42 10.03
CA LYS A 57 -6.53 23.00 10.39
C LYS A 57 -7.97 22.52 10.53
N ASP A 58 -8.91 23.45 10.75
CA ASP A 58 -10.34 23.15 10.95
C ASP A 58 -11.13 23.29 9.63
N MET A 59 -10.50 23.83 8.59
CA MET A 59 -11.06 23.89 7.24
C MET A 59 -10.95 22.53 6.55
N GLN A 60 -12.03 22.13 5.86
CA GLN A 60 -12.03 20.96 4.99
C GLN A 60 -10.95 21.08 3.91
N THR A 61 -10.34 19.96 3.52
CA THR A 61 -9.32 19.93 2.47
C THR A 61 -9.87 20.30 1.10
N THR A 62 -11.13 19.93 0.84
CA THR A 62 -11.91 20.36 -0.33
C THR A 62 -12.96 21.38 0.11
N LEU A 63 -12.97 22.55 -0.52
CA LEU A 63 -13.95 23.60 -0.24
C LEU A 63 -15.20 23.44 -1.11
N PRO A 64 -16.35 24.00 -0.67
CA PRO A 64 -17.53 24.11 -1.51
C PRO A 64 -17.25 24.84 -2.83
N SER A 65 -17.99 24.49 -3.89
CA SER A 65 -17.89 25.19 -5.17
C SER A 65 -18.22 26.67 -5.01
N GLY A 66 -17.43 27.54 -5.63
CA GLY A 66 -17.59 29.00 -5.55
C GLY A 66 -16.84 29.66 -4.40
N LEU A 67 -16.11 28.92 -3.56
CA LEU A 67 -15.27 29.44 -2.48
C LEU A 67 -13.78 29.11 -2.68
N MET A 68 -12.89 29.93 -2.13
CA MET A 68 -11.43 29.71 -2.17
C MET A 68 -10.72 30.30 -0.95
N VAL A 69 -9.52 29.78 -0.64
CA VAL A 69 -8.61 30.39 0.34
C VAL A 69 -7.77 31.48 -0.33
N ALA A 70 -8.15 32.74 -0.15
CA ALA A 70 -7.46 33.91 -0.70
C ALA A 70 -6.11 34.18 -0.03
N ALA A 71 -6.03 34.05 1.30
CA ALA A 71 -4.79 34.28 2.05
C ALA A 71 -4.56 33.22 3.13
N ILE A 72 -3.30 32.83 3.29
CA ILE A 72 -2.79 32.06 4.43
C ILE A 72 -1.79 32.97 5.14
N LEU A 73 -2.14 33.39 6.35
CA LEU A 73 -1.30 34.30 7.14
C LEU A 73 -0.01 33.60 7.58
N GLU A 74 0.96 34.39 8.05
CA GLU A 74 2.17 33.86 8.67
C GLU A 74 1.84 32.83 9.76
N ARG A 75 2.44 31.65 9.62
CA ARG A 75 2.18 30.51 10.50
C ARG A 75 2.87 30.75 11.84
N GLU A 76 2.08 30.73 12.91
CA GLU A 76 2.56 30.74 14.28
C GLU A 76 3.22 29.39 14.65
N HIS A 77 3.45 29.14 15.94
CA HIS A 77 3.94 27.87 16.45
C HIS A 77 3.07 26.65 16.07
N PRO A 78 3.57 25.73 15.23
CA PRO A 78 2.84 24.52 14.85
C PRO A 78 2.82 23.45 15.94
N GLN A 79 3.69 23.55 16.95
CA GLN A 79 3.84 22.56 18.02
C GLN A 79 2.56 22.39 18.85
N ASP A 80 2.43 21.20 19.43
CA ASP A 80 1.54 20.97 20.56
C ASP A 80 2.29 21.18 21.89
N VAL A 81 1.54 21.44 22.96
CA VAL A 81 2.03 21.68 24.31
C VAL A 81 1.32 20.80 25.31
N LEU A 82 2.06 20.38 26.34
CA LEU A 82 1.55 19.74 27.53
C LEU A 82 1.23 20.80 28.59
N ILE A 83 0.05 20.67 29.19
CA ILE A 83 -0.36 21.38 30.39
C ILE A 83 -0.60 20.31 31.45
N ALA A 84 0.28 20.20 32.44
CA ALA A 84 0.20 19.14 33.45
C ALA A 84 0.01 19.73 34.85
N LYS A 85 -0.73 19.01 35.68
CA LYS A 85 -0.75 19.29 37.12
C LYS A 85 0.65 19.07 37.69
N LYS A 86 0.99 19.84 38.72
CA LYS A 86 2.29 19.77 39.43
C LYS A 86 3.50 20.05 38.53
N ASN A 87 3.28 20.62 37.34
CA ASN A 87 4.33 20.99 36.39
C ASN A 87 5.23 19.81 35.96
N LEU A 88 4.66 18.61 35.82
CA LEU A 88 5.38 17.41 35.38
C LEU A 88 5.53 17.38 33.86
N THR A 89 6.70 16.97 33.38
CA THR A 89 6.91 16.67 31.95
C THR A 89 6.16 15.39 31.54
N LEU A 90 6.02 15.18 30.22
CA LEU A 90 5.35 14.00 29.65
C LEU A 90 5.95 12.68 30.16
N ALA A 91 7.27 12.65 30.40
CA ALA A 91 7.99 11.49 30.90
C ALA A 91 7.79 11.25 32.40
N GLU A 92 7.56 12.32 33.17
CA GLU A 92 7.39 12.30 34.63
C GLU A 92 5.94 12.05 35.07
N LEU A 93 4.99 12.04 34.12
CA LEU A 93 3.60 11.71 34.41
C LEU A 93 3.49 10.30 35.02
N PRO A 94 2.60 10.10 36.01
CA PRO A 94 2.44 8.82 36.68
C PRO A 94 2.03 7.72 35.70
N HIS A 95 2.28 6.46 36.09
CA HIS A 95 1.80 5.33 35.32
C HIS A 95 0.27 5.37 35.18
N SER A 96 -0.24 5.08 33.99
CA SER A 96 -1.66 5.20 33.65
C SER A 96 -2.24 6.60 33.80
N ALA A 97 -1.42 7.65 33.65
CA ALA A 97 -1.88 9.04 33.69
C ALA A 97 -3.06 9.31 32.75
N ARG A 98 -4.04 10.09 33.23
CA ARG A 98 -5.26 10.46 32.52
C ARG A 98 -5.09 11.82 31.83
N LEU A 99 -5.03 11.81 30.51
CA LEU A 99 -4.81 12.98 29.67
C LEU A 99 -6.12 13.44 28.99
N ALA A 100 -6.39 14.74 29.08
CA ALA A 100 -7.53 15.36 28.42
C ALA A 100 -7.20 15.73 26.96
N THR A 101 -7.81 15.03 26.00
CA THR A 101 -7.76 15.39 24.57
C THR A 101 -8.85 14.66 23.80
N SER A 102 -9.57 15.37 22.93
CA SER A 102 -10.53 14.77 21.97
C SER A 102 -9.92 14.50 20.59
N SER A 103 -8.63 14.79 20.40
CA SER A 103 -7.95 14.58 19.11
C SER A 103 -7.42 13.15 19.01
N ILE A 104 -7.99 12.39 18.07
CA ILE A 104 -7.56 11.02 17.77
C ILE A 104 -6.08 10.98 17.37
N ARG A 105 -5.60 11.96 16.59
CA ARG A 105 -4.17 12.14 16.28
C ARG A 105 -3.31 12.19 17.56
N ARG A 106 -3.60 13.13 18.46
CA ARG A 106 -2.82 13.28 19.71
C ARG A 106 -2.87 12.04 20.58
N GLN A 107 -4.04 11.41 20.71
CA GLN A 107 -4.18 10.16 21.46
C GLN A 107 -3.29 9.07 20.86
N ALA A 108 -3.32 8.91 19.53
CA ALA A 108 -2.54 7.88 18.85
C ALA A 108 -1.03 8.11 18.99
N GLU A 109 -0.57 9.34 18.81
CA GLU A 109 0.85 9.70 18.96
C GLU A 109 1.33 9.54 20.40
N LEU A 110 0.52 9.93 21.39
CA LEU A 110 0.84 9.73 22.79
C LEU A 110 0.89 8.26 23.19
N LEU A 111 -0.01 7.42 22.67
CA LEU A 111 0.02 5.97 22.91
C LEU A 111 1.23 5.31 22.28
N ALA A 112 1.72 5.82 21.15
CA ALA A 112 2.97 5.34 20.55
C ALA A 112 4.19 5.69 21.41
N ILE A 113 4.15 6.78 22.18
CA ILE A 113 5.21 7.17 23.11
C ILE A 113 5.10 6.40 24.43
N ARG A 114 3.89 6.31 25.00
CA ARG A 114 3.58 5.69 26.30
C ARG A 114 2.22 4.97 26.21
N PRO A 115 2.23 3.63 26.02
CA PRO A 115 1.01 2.84 25.81
C PRO A 115 0.05 2.79 27.01
N ASP A 116 0.51 3.18 28.20
CA ASP A 116 -0.29 3.14 29.43
C ASP A 116 -1.21 4.36 29.61
N PHE A 117 -1.04 5.42 28.82
CA PHE A 117 -1.87 6.62 28.99
C PHE A 117 -3.36 6.35 28.77
N GLN A 118 -4.16 6.96 29.64
CA GLN A 118 -5.61 6.96 29.55
C GLN A 118 -6.09 8.31 29.02
N PHE A 119 -7.20 8.33 28.29
CA PHE A 119 -7.71 9.56 27.69
C PHE A 119 -9.13 9.89 28.12
N GLU A 120 -9.35 11.17 28.37
CA GLU A 120 -10.67 11.74 28.59
C GLU A 120 -11.00 12.74 27.49
N ASN A 121 -12.19 12.59 26.92
CA ASN A 121 -12.68 13.52 25.91
C ASN A 121 -13.00 14.85 26.57
N ILE A 122 -12.47 15.94 26.01
CA ILE A 122 -12.72 17.29 26.49
C ILE A 122 -13.10 18.24 25.36
N ARG A 123 -14.05 19.13 25.62
CA ARG A 123 -14.63 20.07 24.66
C ARG A 123 -14.79 21.47 25.24
N GLY A 124 -15.26 22.39 24.40
CA GLY A 124 -15.37 23.81 24.71
C GLY A 124 -14.11 24.58 24.32
N ASN A 125 -14.10 25.86 24.68
CA ASN A 125 -12.99 26.77 24.38
C ASN A 125 -11.77 26.49 25.26
N ILE A 126 -10.62 27.06 24.90
CA ILE A 126 -9.35 26.82 25.61
C ILE A 126 -9.47 27.15 27.12
N HIS A 127 -10.07 28.29 27.48
CA HIS A 127 -10.28 28.66 28.89
C HIS A 127 -11.12 27.64 29.67
N THR A 128 -12.22 27.14 29.09
CA THR A 128 -13.08 26.16 29.77
C THR A 128 -12.37 24.82 29.93
N ARG A 129 -11.55 24.43 28.94
CA ARG A 129 -10.73 23.22 29.00
C ARG A 129 -9.68 23.31 30.12
N ILE A 130 -8.93 24.41 30.19
CA ILE A 130 -7.91 24.60 31.24
C ILE A 130 -8.57 24.59 32.64
N LYS A 131 -9.69 25.29 32.81
CA LYS A 131 -10.46 25.24 34.08
C LYS A 131 -10.90 23.81 34.43
N ALA A 132 -11.40 23.06 33.46
CA ALA A 132 -11.82 21.68 33.67
C ALA A 132 -10.65 20.76 34.05
N LEU A 133 -9.45 20.95 33.48
CA LEU A 133 -8.25 20.21 33.89
C LEU A 133 -7.94 20.41 35.38
N PHE A 134 -7.89 21.66 35.84
CA PHE A 134 -7.53 21.96 37.23
C PHE A 134 -8.62 21.61 38.25
N ASN A 135 -9.90 21.65 37.84
CA ASN A 135 -11.02 21.36 38.73
C ASN A 135 -11.43 19.88 38.77
N THR A 136 -11.00 19.05 37.82
CA THR A 136 -11.34 17.62 37.79
C THR A 136 -10.25 16.84 38.52
N PRO A 137 -10.51 16.19 39.68
CA PRO A 137 -9.46 15.55 40.48
C PRO A 137 -8.61 14.53 39.71
N ASP A 138 -9.26 13.69 38.90
CA ASP A 138 -8.61 12.54 38.25
C ASP A 138 -7.95 12.85 36.89
N LEU A 139 -7.93 14.09 36.43
CA LEU A 139 -7.19 14.47 35.21
C LEU A 139 -5.77 14.89 35.56
N ASP A 140 -4.76 14.31 34.93
CA ASP A 140 -3.36 14.62 35.22
C ASP A 140 -2.82 15.74 34.32
N ALA A 141 -3.18 15.70 33.02
CA ALA A 141 -2.65 16.64 32.04
C ALA A 141 -3.58 16.84 30.84
N MET A 142 -3.22 17.77 29.95
CA MET A 142 -3.91 18.09 28.72
C MET A 142 -2.92 18.41 27.61
N ILE A 143 -3.33 18.12 26.36
CA ILE A 143 -2.61 18.58 25.18
C ILE A 143 -3.40 19.67 24.44
N LEU A 144 -2.76 20.80 24.17
CA LEU A 144 -3.29 21.88 23.33
C LEU A 144 -2.29 22.32 22.25
N ALA A 145 -2.74 23.11 21.28
CA ALA A 145 -1.86 23.67 20.25
C ALA A 145 -1.20 24.94 20.79
N LYS A 146 0.12 25.09 20.62
CA LYS A 146 0.88 26.25 21.13
C LYS A 146 0.34 27.57 20.58
N ALA A 147 0.05 27.64 19.28
CA ALA A 147 -0.52 28.83 18.65
C ALA A 147 -1.78 29.36 19.33
N GLY A 148 -2.66 28.46 19.82
CA GLY A 148 -3.88 28.87 20.53
C GLY A 148 -3.59 29.46 21.91
N MET A 149 -2.56 28.96 22.58
CA MET A 149 -2.12 29.46 23.89
C MET A 149 -1.48 30.85 23.76
N VAL A 150 -0.61 31.02 22.75
CA VAL A 150 0.09 32.30 22.49
C VAL A 150 -0.92 33.39 22.11
N ARG A 151 -1.84 33.12 21.18
CA ARG A 151 -2.85 34.11 20.75
C ARG A 151 -3.80 34.57 21.86
N LEU A 152 -3.96 33.77 22.90
CA LEU A 152 -4.81 34.07 24.06
C LEU A 152 -4.02 34.56 25.28
N ASN A 153 -2.69 34.71 25.18
CA ASN A 153 -1.81 35.06 26.30
C ASN A 153 -1.97 34.09 27.49
N LEU A 154 -1.94 32.78 27.22
CA LEU A 154 -2.09 31.71 28.21
C LEU A 154 -0.81 30.85 28.34
N THR A 155 0.34 31.38 27.93
CA THR A 155 1.60 30.63 27.90
C THR A 155 2.11 30.22 29.27
N GLU A 156 1.66 30.89 30.33
CA GLU A 156 1.97 30.56 31.73
C GLU A 156 1.48 29.17 32.16
N PHE A 157 0.51 28.60 31.44
CA PHE A 157 0.02 27.24 31.70
C PHE A 157 0.85 26.16 30.98
N ILE A 158 1.76 26.53 30.08
CA ILE A 158 2.55 25.56 29.32
C ILE A 158 3.59 24.93 30.25
N THR A 159 3.44 23.64 30.53
CA THR A 159 4.43 22.86 31.30
C THR A 159 5.57 22.39 30.42
N GLN A 160 5.27 21.93 29.21
CA GLN A 160 6.27 21.43 28.27
C GLN A 160 5.84 21.69 26.83
N GLU A 161 6.77 22.15 26.00
CA GLU A 161 6.61 22.17 24.55
C GLU A 161 7.00 20.83 23.94
N LEU A 162 6.14 20.28 23.09
CA LEU A 162 6.40 19.01 22.42
C LEU A 162 6.95 19.30 21.03
N SER A 163 8.16 18.82 20.76
CA SER A 163 8.80 19.01 19.45
C SER A 163 7.93 18.42 18.34
N THR A 164 8.06 18.92 17.11
CA THR A 164 7.34 18.39 15.95
C THR A 164 7.72 16.94 15.62
N CYS A 165 8.87 16.46 16.08
CA CYS A 165 9.27 15.05 16.01
C CYS A 165 8.63 14.21 17.12
N THR A 166 8.45 14.78 18.32
CA THR A 166 7.79 14.09 19.45
C THR A 166 6.31 13.96 19.20
N MET A 167 5.66 15.03 18.73
CA MET A 167 4.26 15.00 18.35
C MET A 167 4.08 15.83 17.08
N THR A 168 3.90 15.13 15.96
CA THR A 168 3.71 15.72 14.64
C THR A 168 2.38 16.50 14.61
N PRO A 169 2.41 17.80 14.27
CA PRO A 169 1.23 18.64 14.23
C PRO A 169 0.10 18.12 13.34
N ALA A 170 -1.12 18.61 13.57
CA ALA A 170 -2.18 18.47 12.57
C ALA A 170 -1.84 19.31 11.33
N ALA A 171 -2.30 18.87 10.15
CA ALA A 171 -2.14 19.64 8.91
C ALA A 171 -2.64 21.08 9.10
N ALA A 172 -1.84 22.03 8.66
CA ALA A 172 -2.02 23.47 8.78
C ALA A 172 -2.19 24.02 10.21
N GLN A 173 -1.78 23.26 11.24
CA GLN A 173 -1.81 23.76 12.62
C GLN A 173 -0.93 25.01 12.78
N GLY A 174 -1.46 26.04 13.42
CA GLY A 174 -0.79 27.33 13.64
C GLY A 174 -1.10 28.37 12.56
N ALA A 175 -1.57 27.97 11.38
CA ALA A 175 -1.93 28.88 10.30
C ALA A 175 -3.38 29.39 10.41
N ILE A 176 -3.61 30.62 9.95
CA ILE A 176 -4.94 31.20 9.77
C ILE A 176 -5.22 31.26 8.27
N GLY A 177 -6.35 30.71 7.85
CA GLY A 177 -6.85 30.77 6.48
C GLY A 177 -7.94 31.83 6.35
N VAL A 178 -7.90 32.57 5.25
CA VAL A 178 -8.88 33.59 4.89
C VAL A 178 -9.64 33.10 3.66
N GLU A 179 -10.93 32.81 3.83
CA GLU A 179 -11.82 32.28 2.80
C GLU A 179 -12.67 33.40 2.20
N ILE A 180 -12.79 33.40 0.88
CA ILE A 180 -13.61 34.34 0.10
C ILE A 180 -14.36 33.59 -1.01
N ARG A 181 -15.24 34.29 -1.72
CA ARG A 181 -15.83 33.80 -2.97
C ARG A 181 -14.77 33.76 -4.09
N ALA A 182 -14.78 32.68 -4.88
CA ALA A 182 -13.75 32.40 -5.89
C ALA A 182 -13.71 33.38 -7.07
N HIS A 183 -14.75 34.18 -7.27
CA HIS A 183 -14.84 35.17 -8.36
C HIS A 183 -14.64 36.62 -7.88
N ASP A 184 -14.27 36.83 -6.62
CA ASP A 184 -14.11 38.16 -6.02
C ASP A 184 -12.65 38.65 -6.14
N THR A 185 -12.26 39.02 -7.37
CA THR A 185 -10.87 39.38 -7.72
C THR A 185 -10.39 40.67 -7.05
N GLU A 186 -11.31 41.59 -6.75
CA GLU A 186 -10.99 42.83 -6.01
C GLU A 186 -10.57 42.48 -4.57
N LEU A 187 -11.35 41.62 -3.91
CA LEU A 187 -11.04 41.17 -2.55
C LEU A 187 -9.80 40.28 -2.49
N GLU A 188 -9.58 39.42 -3.49
CA GLU A 188 -8.34 38.65 -3.64
C GLU A 188 -7.11 39.57 -3.71
N THR A 189 -7.19 40.63 -4.53
CA THR A 189 -6.11 41.63 -4.66
C THR A 189 -5.87 42.37 -3.35
N LEU A 190 -6.94 42.71 -2.63
CA LEU A 190 -6.86 43.35 -1.30
C LEU A 190 -6.22 42.43 -0.25
N LEU A 191 -6.39 41.11 -0.39
CA LEU A 191 -5.87 40.12 0.56
C LEU A 191 -4.45 39.65 0.25
N TYR A 192 -3.99 39.82 -1.00
CA TYR A 192 -2.66 39.40 -1.46
C TYR A 192 -1.50 39.81 -0.53
N PRO A 193 -1.43 41.05 0.02
CA PRO A 193 -0.33 41.44 0.90
C PRO A 193 -0.29 40.71 2.26
N PHE A 194 -1.39 40.05 2.65
CA PHE A 194 -1.47 39.27 3.89
C PHE A 194 -1.17 37.79 3.66
N ASP A 195 -1.01 37.37 2.40
CA ASP A 195 -0.68 36.00 2.06
C ASP A 195 0.82 35.74 2.27
N HIS A 196 1.14 34.91 3.24
CA HIS A 196 2.52 34.57 3.56
C HIS A 196 2.95 33.34 2.76
N THR A 197 3.66 33.56 1.64
CA THR A 197 4.07 32.53 0.69
C THR A 197 4.71 31.28 1.32
N PRO A 198 5.67 31.39 2.27
CA PRO A 198 6.24 30.21 2.92
C PRO A 198 5.17 29.37 3.66
N SER A 199 4.27 30.04 4.39
CA SER A 199 3.18 29.36 5.10
C SER A 199 2.16 28.76 4.15
N ARG A 200 1.84 29.45 3.04
CA ARG A 200 0.98 28.91 1.98
C ARG A 200 1.56 27.63 1.40
N LEU A 201 2.83 27.63 1.00
CA LEU A 201 3.49 26.46 0.43
C LEU A 201 3.43 25.27 1.40
N CYS A 202 3.88 25.44 2.64
CA CYS A 202 3.85 24.37 3.64
C CYS A 202 2.43 23.86 3.90
N CYS A 203 1.47 24.76 4.15
CA CYS A 203 0.10 24.36 4.44
C CYS A 203 -0.59 23.71 3.24
N THR A 204 -0.25 24.13 2.01
CA THR A 204 -0.79 23.51 0.78
C THR A 204 -0.27 22.09 0.63
N VAL A 205 1.03 21.85 0.85
CA VAL A 205 1.60 20.49 0.82
C VAL A 205 0.97 19.62 1.90
N GLU A 206 0.87 20.11 3.14
CA GLU A 206 0.23 19.37 4.25
C GLU A 206 -1.23 19.01 3.96
N ARG A 207 -2.01 19.98 3.47
CA ARG A 207 -3.43 19.78 3.16
C ARG A 207 -3.64 18.90 1.94
N SER A 208 -2.79 19.02 0.91
CA SER A 208 -2.81 18.14 -0.27
C SER A 208 -2.50 16.69 0.13
N PHE A 209 -1.50 16.49 0.98
CA PHE A 209 -1.19 15.18 1.55
C PHE A 209 -2.37 14.61 2.34
N LEU A 210 -2.97 15.41 3.24
CA LEU A 210 -4.14 14.96 4.00
C LEU A 210 -5.34 14.64 3.11
N ASN A 211 -5.60 15.46 2.08
CA ASN A 211 -6.69 15.26 1.12
C ASN A 211 -6.52 13.96 0.33
N THR A 212 -5.28 13.68 -0.09
CA THR A 212 -4.91 12.45 -0.81
C THR A 212 -5.19 11.20 0.03
N LEU A 213 -5.09 11.29 1.35
CA LEU A 213 -5.40 10.19 2.27
C LEU A 213 -6.89 10.09 2.62
N GLU A 214 -7.76 10.89 1.98
CA GLU A 214 -9.15 11.13 2.42
C GLU A 214 -9.26 11.48 3.91
N GLY A 215 -8.18 12.06 4.45
CA GLY A 215 -8.05 12.40 5.85
C GLY A 215 -8.82 13.66 6.21
N GLY A 216 -9.17 13.78 7.49
CA GLY A 216 -9.82 14.97 8.04
C GLY A 216 -9.39 15.22 9.48
N CYS A 217 -10.01 16.17 10.18
CA CYS A 217 -9.67 16.48 11.58
C CYS A 217 -9.84 15.28 12.56
N GLN A 218 -10.45 14.19 12.09
CA GLN A 218 -10.78 13.00 12.87
C GLN A 218 -9.87 11.80 12.57
N THR A 219 -8.91 11.92 11.65
CA THR A 219 -7.97 10.83 11.36
C THR A 219 -6.73 10.88 12.26
N PRO A 220 -6.15 9.73 12.65
CA PRO A 220 -4.92 9.64 13.44
C PRO A 220 -3.66 9.98 12.61
N ILE A 221 -3.67 11.12 11.92
CA ILE A 221 -2.63 11.54 10.97
C ILE A 221 -2.07 12.89 11.41
N GLY A 222 -0.77 12.94 11.70
CA GLY A 222 0.01 14.16 11.84
C GLY A 222 0.78 14.44 10.55
N VAL A 223 0.79 15.70 10.12
CA VAL A 223 1.45 16.16 8.89
C VAL A 223 2.05 17.55 9.15
N PHE A 224 3.33 17.70 8.89
CA PHE A 224 4.04 18.96 9.08
C PHE A 224 5.08 19.18 7.98
N ALA A 225 4.97 20.31 7.30
CA ALA A 225 5.90 20.79 6.30
C ALA A 225 6.65 22.02 6.80
N GLU A 226 7.95 22.03 6.56
CA GLU A 226 8.84 23.16 6.82
C GLU A 226 9.68 23.44 5.58
N ILE A 227 10.08 24.70 5.39
CA ILE A 227 11.04 25.06 4.35
C ILE A 227 12.42 25.03 5.00
N ASP A 228 13.34 24.25 4.43
CA ASP A 228 14.71 24.14 4.93
C ASP A 228 15.61 25.29 4.43
N SER A 229 16.87 25.29 4.85
CA SER A 229 17.86 26.30 4.48
C SER A 229 18.20 26.34 2.97
N GLN A 230 17.79 25.32 2.20
CA GLN A 230 17.99 25.23 0.76
C GLN A 230 16.72 25.61 -0.03
N ASN A 231 15.69 26.15 0.63
CA ASN A 231 14.36 26.44 0.07
C ASN A 231 13.61 25.19 -0.41
N LEU A 232 13.92 24.01 0.12
CA LEU A 232 13.15 22.79 -0.14
C LEU A 232 12.06 22.61 0.91
N VAL A 233 10.88 22.15 0.48
CA VAL A 233 9.80 21.79 1.40
C VAL A 233 10.05 20.39 1.93
N LYS A 234 10.40 20.28 3.22
CA LYS A 234 10.54 19.02 3.93
C LYS A 234 9.21 18.66 4.58
N LEU A 235 8.65 17.52 4.20
CA LEU A 235 7.40 16.99 4.75
C LEU A 235 7.68 15.86 5.75
N SER A 236 7.25 16.05 6.99
CA SER A 236 7.18 15.03 8.04
C SER A 236 5.74 14.57 8.19
N CYS A 237 5.51 13.26 8.25
CA CYS A 237 4.18 12.72 8.50
C CYS A 237 4.23 11.50 9.42
N ILE A 238 3.17 11.33 10.20
CA ILE A 238 2.94 10.14 11.02
C ILE A 238 1.48 9.73 10.86
N ALA A 239 1.23 8.45 10.60
CA ALA A 239 -0.11 7.91 10.47
C ALA A 239 -0.22 6.67 11.36
N ILE A 240 -0.80 6.80 12.54
CA ILE A 240 -0.88 5.72 13.53
C ILE A 240 -2.22 5.01 13.40
N GLY A 241 -2.22 3.69 13.49
CA GLY A 241 -3.42 2.87 13.31
C GLY A 241 -3.97 2.66 14.68
N GLN A 242 -5.04 3.37 15.01
CA GLN A 242 -5.81 2.97 16.17
C GLN A 242 -6.76 1.87 15.75
N SER A 243 -6.65 0.71 16.42
CA SER A 243 -7.81 -0.17 16.58
C SER A 243 -8.91 0.68 17.21
N ILE A 244 -9.99 0.93 16.46
CA ILE A 244 -11.21 1.53 17.03
C ILE A 244 -11.85 0.43 17.89
N GLU A 245 -11.33 0.20 19.08
CA GLU A 245 -11.78 -0.92 19.92
C GLU A 245 -13.14 -0.65 20.61
N LYS A 246 -13.81 0.48 20.33
CA LYS A 246 -15.07 0.86 21.02
C LYS A 246 -16.19 1.52 20.22
N THR A 247 -16.15 1.53 18.88
CA THR A 247 -17.34 1.92 18.06
C THR A 247 -17.66 0.91 16.96
N THR A 248 -16.78 -0.07 16.73
CA THR A 248 -17.06 -1.23 15.89
C THR A 248 -17.64 -2.39 16.68
N GLN A 249 -17.71 -2.39 18.01
CA GLN A 249 -18.38 -3.51 18.69
C GLN A 249 -19.89 -3.53 18.50
N ASP A 250 -20.56 -2.41 18.22
CA ASP A 250 -22.00 -2.44 17.93
C ASP A 250 -22.29 -2.65 16.43
N ALA A 251 -21.39 -2.24 15.52
CA ALA A 251 -21.51 -2.54 14.09
C ALA A 251 -20.95 -3.92 13.70
N GLN A 252 -20.00 -4.47 14.47
CA GLN A 252 -19.41 -5.80 14.25
C GLN A 252 -20.14 -6.88 15.06
N ARG A 253 -20.80 -6.56 16.19
CA ARG A 253 -21.71 -7.52 16.85
C ARG A 253 -23.05 -7.71 16.13
N GLU A 254 -23.41 -6.82 15.21
CA GLU A 254 -24.49 -7.09 14.24
C GLU A 254 -24.00 -7.79 12.96
N ILE A 255 -22.69 -8.02 12.80
CA ILE A 255 -22.12 -8.79 11.68
C ILE A 255 -21.59 -10.17 12.10
N ASP A 256 -21.31 -10.40 13.38
CA ASP A 256 -20.90 -11.70 13.93
C ASP A 256 -22.00 -12.40 14.76
N ALA A 257 -23.24 -12.34 14.27
CA ALA A 257 -24.08 -13.53 14.31
C ALA A 257 -23.98 -14.16 12.92
N PRO A 258 -23.62 -15.46 12.78
CA PRO A 258 -23.65 -16.10 11.48
C PRO A 258 -25.10 -16.14 11.00
N LYS A 259 -25.51 -15.14 10.22
CA LYS A 259 -26.41 -15.41 9.11
C LYS A 259 -25.53 -16.05 8.05
N GLN A 260 -25.74 -17.35 7.94
CA GLN A 260 -25.21 -18.25 6.93
C GLN A 260 -25.72 -17.79 5.56
N ASP A 261 -25.14 -16.71 5.04
CA ASP A 261 -25.41 -16.24 3.68
C ASP A 261 -24.38 -16.86 2.74
N SER A 262 -24.80 -17.91 2.04
CA SER A 262 -24.08 -18.54 0.93
C SER A 262 -23.89 -17.54 -0.22
N GLY A 263 -22.66 -17.40 -0.74
CA GLY A 263 -22.42 -16.57 -1.91
C GLY A 263 -20.94 -16.38 -2.27
N TRP A 264 -20.70 -15.89 -3.48
CA TRP A 264 -19.35 -15.57 -3.96
C TRP A 264 -18.98 -14.15 -3.56
N ASN A 265 -17.81 -13.99 -2.94
CA ASN A 265 -17.18 -12.70 -2.72
C ASN A 265 -16.08 -12.49 -3.76
N ILE A 266 -16.26 -11.49 -4.64
CA ILE A 266 -15.32 -11.18 -5.70
C ILE A 266 -14.62 -9.87 -5.38
N LYS A 267 -13.29 -9.94 -5.28
CA LYS A 267 -12.39 -8.82 -5.12
C LYS A 267 -11.53 -8.68 -6.36
N THR A 268 -11.50 -7.50 -6.96
CA THR A 268 -10.64 -7.20 -8.10
C THR A 268 -9.72 -6.05 -7.76
N LEU A 269 -8.43 -6.24 -7.96
CA LEU A 269 -7.38 -5.25 -7.74
C LEU A 269 -6.76 -4.90 -9.10
N PHE A 270 -6.81 -3.63 -9.44
CA PHE A 270 -6.09 -3.05 -10.57
C PHE A 270 -4.85 -2.35 -10.02
N GLY A 271 -3.70 -2.55 -10.64
CA GLY A 271 -2.44 -1.96 -10.22
C GLY A 271 -1.65 -1.40 -11.39
N LEU A 272 -1.08 -0.23 -11.21
CA LEU A 272 -0.09 0.38 -12.09
C LEU A 272 1.18 0.62 -11.27
N ASN A 273 2.29 0.03 -11.69
CA ASN A 273 3.56 0.13 -10.99
C ASN A 273 4.62 0.73 -11.92
N ILE A 274 5.39 1.68 -11.39
CA ILE A 274 6.67 2.08 -11.97
C ILE A 274 7.74 1.34 -11.19
N ASN A 275 8.58 0.58 -11.89
CA ASN A 275 9.55 -0.31 -11.28
C ASN A 275 10.95 -0.07 -11.81
N GLN A 276 11.91 -0.10 -10.89
CA GLN A 276 13.32 -0.31 -11.21
C GLN A 276 13.63 -1.78 -10.91
N VAL A 277 14.06 -2.51 -11.94
CA VAL A 277 14.30 -3.95 -11.82
C VAL A 277 15.76 -4.27 -12.12
N GLY A 278 16.38 -5.00 -11.20
CA GLY A 278 17.67 -5.65 -11.38
C GLY A 278 17.47 -7.13 -11.68
N PHE A 279 18.33 -7.68 -12.53
CA PHE A 279 18.29 -9.07 -12.95
C PHE A 279 19.68 -9.68 -12.85
N VAL A 280 19.76 -10.91 -12.32
CA VAL A 280 20.99 -11.73 -12.34
C VAL A 280 20.59 -13.11 -12.85
N ASN A 281 21.24 -13.58 -13.91
CA ASN A 281 20.92 -14.85 -14.56
C ASN A 281 19.43 -14.97 -14.93
N TRP A 282 18.81 -13.89 -15.39
CA TRP A 282 17.39 -13.90 -15.76
C TRP A 282 17.19 -14.35 -17.20
N SER A 283 16.36 -15.37 -17.40
CA SER A 283 16.13 -16.01 -18.72
C SER A 283 15.52 -15.08 -19.77
N SER A 284 14.87 -13.97 -19.37
CA SER A 284 14.35 -12.94 -20.28
C SER A 284 15.33 -11.79 -20.59
N GLY A 285 16.53 -11.79 -19.97
CA GLY A 285 17.58 -10.77 -20.15
C GLY A 285 17.33 -9.45 -19.37
N GLY A 286 18.40 -8.66 -19.18
CA GLY A 286 18.33 -7.28 -18.67
C GLY A 286 19.45 -6.89 -17.69
N ASN A 287 19.93 -5.65 -17.78
CA ASN A 287 20.63 -4.95 -16.69
C ASN A 287 19.61 -4.07 -15.94
N THR A 288 20.02 -3.40 -14.85
CA THR A 288 19.16 -2.48 -14.10
C THR A 288 18.45 -1.49 -15.03
N THR A 289 17.12 -1.51 -15.05
CA THR A 289 16.29 -0.71 -15.96
C THR A 289 15.07 -0.15 -15.27
N VAL A 290 14.54 0.97 -15.78
CA VAL A 290 13.28 1.56 -15.35
C VAL A 290 12.18 1.11 -16.31
N GLY A 291 11.05 0.72 -15.75
CA GLY A 291 9.89 0.27 -16.50
C GLY A 291 8.57 0.63 -15.85
N ALA A 292 7.51 0.29 -16.56
CA ALA A 292 6.15 0.35 -16.07
C ALA A 292 5.48 -1.00 -16.27
N SER A 293 4.65 -1.39 -15.31
CA SER A 293 3.83 -2.59 -15.40
C SER A 293 2.40 -2.33 -14.93
N ALA A 294 1.46 -2.98 -15.58
CA ALA A 294 0.07 -3.07 -15.17
C ALA A 294 -0.20 -4.48 -14.62
N LEU A 295 -1.05 -4.55 -13.61
CA LEU A 295 -1.45 -5.77 -12.94
C LEU A 295 -2.96 -5.76 -12.73
N ILE A 296 -3.61 -6.88 -13.03
CA ILE A 296 -5.00 -7.13 -12.69
C ILE A 296 -5.03 -8.42 -11.89
N ASN A 297 -5.49 -8.35 -10.64
CA ASN A 297 -5.68 -9.49 -9.77
C ASN A 297 -7.17 -9.61 -9.40
N ALA A 298 -7.86 -10.63 -9.89
CA ALA A 298 -9.24 -10.93 -9.51
C ALA A 298 -9.27 -12.18 -8.64
N THR A 299 -9.80 -12.06 -7.43
CA THR A 299 -9.99 -13.17 -6.49
C THR A 299 -11.48 -13.37 -6.24
N ALA A 300 -11.98 -14.56 -6.48
CA ALA A 300 -13.33 -15.00 -6.15
C ALA A 300 -13.26 -16.04 -5.02
N ILE A 301 -13.93 -15.79 -3.90
CA ILE A 301 -13.96 -16.67 -2.73
C ILE A 301 -15.39 -17.11 -2.49
N TYR A 302 -15.60 -18.41 -2.43
CA TYR A 302 -16.83 -19.04 -2.00
C TYR A 302 -16.57 -19.78 -0.70
N THR A 303 -17.42 -19.55 0.29
CA THR A 303 -17.35 -20.24 1.58
C THR A 303 -18.73 -20.74 1.95
N GLU A 304 -18.86 -22.05 2.11
CA GLU A 304 -20.10 -22.67 2.60
C GLU A 304 -19.75 -23.87 3.49
N ASN A 305 -20.28 -23.87 4.72
CA ASN A 305 -20.05 -24.93 5.71
C ASN A 305 -18.56 -25.19 5.95
N LYS A 306 -18.05 -26.35 5.49
CA LYS A 306 -16.65 -26.77 5.59
C LYS A 306 -15.86 -26.52 4.30
N ILE A 307 -16.48 -25.99 3.25
CA ILE A 307 -15.87 -25.79 1.94
C ILE A 307 -15.43 -24.34 1.82
N ILE A 308 -14.19 -24.15 1.39
CA ILE A 308 -13.62 -22.89 0.94
C ILE A 308 -13.12 -23.12 -0.48
N TRP A 309 -13.63 -22.35 -1.44
CA TRP A 309 -13.14 -22.37 -2.82
C TRP A 309 -12.69 -20.97 -3.20
N GLU A 310 -11.38 -20.83 -3.45
CA GLU A 310 -10.75 -19.59 -3.87
C GLU A 310 -10.23 -19.72 -5.29
N THR A 311 -10.64 -18.82 -6.18
CA THR A 311 -10.08 -18.70 -7.53
C THR A 311 -9.41 -17.34 -7.68
N ASN A 312 -8.12 -17.32 -8.01
CA ASN A 312 -7.33 -16.14 -8.27
C ASN A 312 -6.87 -16.11 -9.72
N LEU A 313 -7.19 -15.03 -10.43
CA LEU A 313 -6.72 -14.72 -11.77
C LEU A 313 -5.78 -13.51 -11.69
N SER A 314 -4.54 -13.67 -12.11
CA SER A 314 -3.52 -12.63 -12.18
C SER A 314 -3.10 -12.42 -13.64
N LEU A 315 -3.25 -11.20 -14.13
CA LEU A 315 -2.79 -10.76 -15.44
C LEU A 315 -1.76 -9.66 -15.24
N LYS A 316 -0.53 -9.88 -15.69
CA LYS A 316 0.56 -8.90 -15.55
C LYS A 316 1.18 -8.60 -16.92
N GLY A 317 1.30 -7.33 -17.24
CA GLY A 317 1.95 -6.85 -18.45
C GLY A 317 2.90 -5.70 -18.14
N GLY A 318 4.10 -5.69 -18.70
CA GLY A 318 5.11 -4.67 -18.41
C GLY A 318 6.14 -4.49 -19.51
N ALA A 319 6.67 -3.28 -19.59
CA ALA A 319 7.71 -2.90 -20.54
C ALA A 319 8.72 -1.95 -19.88
N ASN A 320 9.99 -2.13 -20.21
CA ASN A 320 11.08 -1.30 -19.77
C ASN A 320 11.69 -0.54 -20.95
N PHE A 321 12.25 0.63 -20.65
CA PHE A 321 13.00 1.44 -21.60
C PHE A 321 14.48 1.43 -21.22
N ILE A 322 15.34 1.05 -22.17
CA ILE A 322 16.80 1.09 -21.98
C ILE A 322 17.33 2.42 -22.55
N SER A 323 17.82 3.30 -21.67
CA SER A 323 18.44 4.56 -22.08
C SER A 323 19.86 4.35 -22.64
N LEU A 324 20.18 5.06 -23.72
CA LEU A 324 21.44 5.03 -24.46
C LEU A 324 22.60 5.65 -23.64
N SER A 325 23.17 4.90 -22.70
CA SER A 325 24.46 5.27 -22.08
C SER A 325 25.55 4.20 -22.21
N SER A 326 25.27 3.09 -22.89
CA SER A 326 26.27 2.05 -23.19
C SER A 326 26.52 2.01 -24.71
N GLN A 327 27.76 1.72 -25.10
CA GLN A 327 28.31 1.78 -26.47
C GLN A 327 27.68 0.78 -27.48
N VAL A 328 26.39 0.47 -27.37
CA VAL A 328 25.70 -0.56 -28.15
C VAL A 328 24.47 0.05 -28.81
N ASN A 329 24.49 0.17 -30.15
CA ASN A 329 23.31 0.54 -30.92
C ASN A 329 22.27 -0.59 -30.79
N LEU A 330 21.11 -0.33 -30.19
CA LEU A 330 20.02 -1.29 -30.07
C LEU A 330 19.06 -1.16 -31.27
N THR A 331 18.51 -2.27 -31.75
CA THR A 331 17.47 -2.29 -32.80
C THR A 331 16.12 -1.79 -32.31
N ASN A 332 15.81 -2.03 -31.03
CA ASN A 332 14.61 -1.56 -30.33
C ASN A 332 14.98 -1.21 -28.87
N PRO A 333 14.69 -0.01 -28.35
CA PRO A 333 15.01 0.35 -26.97
C PRO A 333 14.00 -0.19 -25.94
N TRP A 334 12.82 -0.63 -26.39
CA TRP A 334 11.80 -1.22 -25.54
C TRP A 334 12.05 -2.71 -25.32
N ARG A 335 11.88 -3.14 -24.07
CA ARG A 335 12.02 -4.53 -23.65
C ARG A 335 10.79 -4.94 -22.87
N LYS A 336 10.13 -6.01 -23.32
CA LYS A 336 9.08 -6.67 -22.57
C LYS A 336 9.65 -7.27 -21.28
N THR A 337 8.99 -7.06 -20.15
CA THR A 337 9.53 -7.48 -18.83
C THR A 337 8.60 -8.35 -18.01
N ASP A 338 7.32 -8.00 -17.95
CA ASP A 338 6.30 -8.84 -17.33
C ASP A 338 5.26 -9.19 -18.41
N ASP A 339 4.90 -10.47 -18.53
CA ASP A 339 3.86 -10.96 -19.44
C ASP A 339 3.39 -12.31 -18.94
N ASN A 340 2.48 -12.28 -17.98
CA ASN A 340 2.08 -13.47 -17.25
C ASN A 340 0.57 -13.52 -17.06
N ILE A 341 -0.01 -14.67 -17.41
CA ILE A 341 -1.36 -15.07 -17.05
C ILE A 341 -1.25 -16.22 -16.05
N ASP A 342 -1.71 -16.00 -14.83
CA ASP A 342 -1.86 -17.05 -13.83
C ASP A 342 -3.33 -17.20 -13.44
N LEU A 343 -3.81 -18.43 -13.43
CA LEU A 343 -5.11 -18.80 -12.89
C LEU A 343 -4.91 -19.91 -11.86
N LYS A 344 -5.12 -19.59 -10.58
CA LYS A 344 -5.00 -20.51 -9.46
C LYS A 344 -6.37 -20.73 -8.83
N SER A 345 -6.87 -21.97 -8.86
CA SER A 345 -8.09 -22.38 -8.18
C SER A 345 -7.76 -23.34 -7.05
N THR A 346 -8.04 -22.94 -5.83
CA THR A 346 -7.79 -23.68 -4.59
C THR A 346 -9.11 -24.11 -3.97
N PHE A 347 -9.31 -25.41 -3.87
CA PHE A 347 -10.44 -26.01 -3.17
C PHE A 347 -9.95 -26.57 -1.83
N SER A 348 -10.54 -26.14 -0.72
CA SER A 348 -10.17 -26.55 0.63
C SER A 348 -11.39 -27.04 1.40
N TYR A 349 -11.28 -28.22 2.00
CA TYR A 349 -12.26 -28.78 2.92
C TYR A 349 -11.71 -28.76 4.34
N ILE A 350 -12.42 -28.10 5.26
CA ILE A 350 -12.03 -27.95 6.66
C ILE A 350 -12.21 -29.28 7.39
N ILE A 351 -11.10 -29.87 7.82
CA ILE A 351 -11.08 -31.10 8.61
C ILE A 351 -11.24 -30.73 10.09
N LEU A 352 -10.42 -29.81 10.56
CA LEU A 352 -10.37 -29.35 11.95
C LEU A 352 -10.19 -27.83 11.98
N SER A 353 -10.92 -27.18 12.88
CA SER A 353 -10.79 -25.75 13.16
C SER A 353 -10.94 -25.57 14.67
N GLN A 354 -9.86 -25.13 15.34
CA GLN A 354 -9.84 -24.85 16.78
C GLN A 354 -9.06 -23.57 17.02
N ASP A 355 -9.67 -22.62 17.72
CA ASP A 355 -9.10 -21.30 18.02
C ASP A 355 -8.50 -20.65 16.76
N ASP A 356 -7.18 -20.47 16.76
CA ASP A 356 -6.38 -19.85 15.70
C ASP A 356 -5.84 -20.85 14.66
N HIS A 357 -6.16 -22.14 14.78
CA HIS A 357 -5.61 -23.22 13.95
C HIS A 357 -6.66 -23.82 13.02
N LYS A 358 -6.32 -23.92 11.73
CA LYS A 358 -7.17 -24.56 10.71
C LYS A 358 -6.37 -25.61 9.94
N PHE A 359 -6.89 -26.83 9.92
CA PHE A 359 -6.37 -27.92 9.10
C PHE A 359 -7.40 -28.25 8.01
N THR A 360 -6.94 -28.25 6.77
CA THR A 360 -7.78 -28.46 5.59
C THR A 360 -7.18 -29.51 4.67
N PHE A 361 -8.04 -30.32 4.06
CA PHE A 361 -7.68 -31.05 2.86
C PHE A 361 -7.79 -30.09 1.68
N THR A 362 -6.73 -29.90 0.91
CA THR A 362 -6.66 -28.88 -0.13
C THR A 362 -6.23 -29.47 -1.46
N SER A 363 -6.92 -29.10 -2.54
CA SER A 363 -6.52 -29.34 -3.92
C SER A 363 -6.29 -28.01 -4.62
N VAL A 364 -5.17 -27.87 -5.31
CA VAL A 364 -4.76 -26.66 -6.02
C VAL A 364 -4.60 -26.97 -7.49
N LEU A 365 -5.42 -26.34 -8.32
CA LEU A 365 -5.26 -26.27 -9.77
C LEU A 365 -4.56 -24.95 -10.10
N ASN A 366 -3.45 -24.99 -10.84
CA ASN A 366 -2.74 -23.79 -11.27
C ASN A 366 -2.45 -23.85 -12.76
N PHE A 367 -2.81 -22.79 -13.48
CA PHE A 367 -2.49 -22.59 -14.88
C PHE A 367 -1.63 -21.34 -15.02
N SER A 368 -0.53 -21.41 -15.77
CA SER A 368 0.38 -20.28 -16.00
C SER A 368 0.83 -20.23 -17.46
N SER A 369 0.78 -19.06 -18.10
CA SER A 369 1.33 -18.84 -19.45
C SER A 369 1.64 -17.35 -19.69
N GLN A 370 1.83 -16.94 -20.94
CA GLN A 370 2.18 -15.57 -21.35
C GLN A 370 1.21 -15.10 -22.44
N PHE A 371 0.98 -13.80 -22.64
CA PHE A 371 0.01 -13.30 -23.63
C PHE A 371 0.62 -12.97 -25.00
N THR A 372 1.85 -12.46 -25.00
CA THR A 372 2.47 -11.86 -26.19
C THR A 372 3.72 -12.61 -26.59
N HIS A 373 4.22 -12.39 -27.81
CA HIS A 373 5.46 -12.98 -28.28
C HIS A 373 6.66 -12.55 -27.42
N GLY A 374 7.56 -13.48 -27.10
CA GLY A 374 8.83 -13.22 -26.45
C GLY A 374 9.97 -13.19 -27.47
N TYR A 375 10.94 -12.31 -27.22
CA TYR A 375 12.10 -12.13 -28.08
C TYR A 375 13.39 -12.09 -27.25
N GLN A 376 14.42 -12.75 -27.73
CA GLN A 376 15.80 -12.47 -27.34
C GLN A 376 16.30 -11.33 -28.23
N TYR A 377 16.42 -10.15 -27.65
CA TYR A 377 16.65 -8.94 -28.41
C TYR A 377 18.10 -8.77 -28.89
N GLY A 378 18.27 -8.37 -30.14
CA GLY A 378 19.56 -8.21 -30.81
C GLY A 378 20.22 -6.83 -30.63
N THR A 379 21.44 -6.69 -31.15
CA THR A 379 22.23 -5.45 -31.23
C THR A 379 22.49 -5.09 -32.70
N ALA A 380 22.59 -3.79 -33.02
CA ALA A 380 22.65 -3.29 -34.39
C ALA A 380 24.06 -3.30 -35.02
N LYS A 381 25.14 -3.56 -34.25
CA LYS A 381 26.51 -3.77 -34.75
C LYS A 381 27.24 -4.78 -33.85
N LYS A 382 28.12 -5.62 -34.44
CA LYS A 382 29.22 -6.25 -33.71
C LYS A 382 30.30 -5.18 -33.47
N PRO A 383 30.67 -4.82 -32.24
CA PRO A 383 31.84 -3.97 -31.99
C PRO A 383 33.11 -4.66 -32.48
N GLU A 384 34.06 -3.91 -33.07
CA GLU A 384 35.36 -4.46 -33.52
C GLU A 384 36.21 -5.01 -32.35
N THR A 385 35.88 -4.63 -31.11
CA THR A 385 36.44 -5.13 -29.85
C THR A 385 35.44 -5.98 -29.06
N ALA A 386 34.62 -6.76 -29.75
CA ALA A 386 33.64 -7.63 -29.08
C ALA A 386 34.34 -8.75 -28.29
N GLY A 387 34.09 -8.79 -26.98
CA GLY A 387 34.38 -9.95 -26.13
C GLY A 387 33.65 -11.23 -26.59
N PRO A 388 33.82 -12.37 -25.89
CA PRO A 388 33.57 -13.72 -26.42
C PRO A 388 32.09 -14.13 -26.57
N TYR A 389 31.16 -13.17 -26.69
CA TYR A 389 29.71 -13.41 -26.68
C TYR A 389 29.10 -13.48 -28.09
N PRO A 390 28.14 -14.39 -28.36
CA PRO A 390 27.35 -14.35 -29.58
C PRO A 390 26.41 -13.13 -29.55
N GLN A 391 26.73 -12.11 -30.35
CA GLN A 391 25.85 -10.97 -30.56
C GLN A 391 24.96 -11.22 -31.80
N TYR A 392 23.65 -11.11 -31.59
CA TYR A 392 22.65 -11.31 -32.63
C TYR A 392 22.33 -9.98 -33.30
N THR A 393 22.36 -9.93 -34.63
CA THR A 393 22.05 -8.74 -35.42
C THR A 393 20.56 -8.45 -35.56
N SER A 394 19.70 -9.36 -35.07
CA SER A 394 18.24 -9.29 -35.14
C SER A 394 17.60 -9.94 -33.92
N ASP A 395 16.36 -9.55 -33.63
CA ASP A 395 15.58 -10.11 -32.52
C ASP A 395 15.21 -11.57 -32.83
N ILE A 396 15.60 -12.49 -31.95
CA ILE A 396 15.30 -13.92 -32.10
C ILE A 396 14.00 -14.23 -31.37
N TYR A 397 13.09 -14.87 -32.08
CA TYR A 397 11.85 -15.36 -31.51
C TYR A 397 12.08 -16.49 -30.50
N THR A 398 11.60 -16.29 -29.26
CA THR A 398 11.84 -17.22 -28.13
C THR A 398 10.60 -17.82 -27.49
N SER A 399 9.44 -17.15 -27.47
CA SER A 399 8.24 -17.69 -26.83
C SER A 399 6.91 -17.16 -27.38
N ASN A 400 5.82 -17.91 -27.15
CA ASN A 400 4.44 -17.54 -27.50
C ASN A 400 3.45 -17.85 -26.38
N PHE A 401 2.19 -17.42 -26.55
CA PHE A 401 1.06 -17.97 -25.80
C PHE A 401 1.10 -19.51 -25.82
N MET A 402 0.99 -20.13 -24.65
CA MET A 402 1.10 -21.58 -24.45
C MET A 402 2.43 -22.21 -24.93
N SER A 403 3.47 -21.39 -25.09
CA SER A 403 4.82 -21.80 -25.48
C SER A 403 5.87 -20.97 -24.72
N PRO A 404 5.93 -21.10 -23.37
CA PRO A 404 5.35 -22.21 -22.60
C PRO A 404 3.98 -21.97 -21.97
N GLY A 405 3.23 -23.05 -21.79
CA GLY A 405 2.07 -23.14 -20.90
C GLY A 405 2.28 -24.21 -19.84
N TYR A 406 1.88 -23.92 -18.60
CA TYR A 406 1.97 -24.84 -17.47
C TYR A 406 0.59 -25.06 -16.88
N LEU A 407 0.25 -26.31 -16.57
CA LEU A 407 -0.97 -26.69 -15.84
C LEU A 407 -0.62 -27.71 -14.77
N SER A 408 -0.76 -27.35 -13.50
CA SER A 408 -0.56 -28.27 -12.39
C SER A 408 -1.84 -28.51 -11.60
N LEU A 409 -2.00 -29.73 -11.10
CA LEU A 409 -3.01 -30.13 -10.14
C LEU A 409 -2.31 -30.85 -9.00
N THR A 410 -2.40 -30.34 -7.79
CA THR A 410 -1.79 -30.94 -6.59
C THR A 410 -2.86 -31.12 -5.54
N THR A 411 -2.75 -32.18 -4.73
CA THR A 411 -3.70 -32.47 -3.66
C THR A 411 -2.96 -32.93 -2.41
N GLY A 412 -3.38 -32.38 -1.26
CA GLY A 412 -2.85 -32.78 0.03
C GLY A 412 -3.47 -32.01 1.19
N PHE A 413 -2.65 -31.61 2.15
CA PHE A 413 -3.11 -31.00 3.40
C PHE A 413 -2.51 -29.60 3.55
N SER A 414 -3.34 -28.67 3.98
CA SER A 414 -2.90 -27.35 4.38
C SER A 414 -3.17 -27.10 5.86
N TYR A 415 -2.15 -26.62 6.55
CA TYR A 415 -2.24 -26.08 7.89
C TYR A 415 -2.15 -24.56 7.82
N ARG A 416 -3.06 -23.87 8.50
CA ARG A 416 -3.11 -22.42 8.57
C ARG A 416 -3.18 -22.01 10.04
N TYR A 417 -2.27 -21.10 10.44
CA TYR A 417 -2.26 -20.49 11.77
C TYR A 417 -2.57 -19.01 11.65
N LYS A 418 -3.71 -18.60 12.20
CA LYS A 418 -4.35 -17.30 11.92
C LYS A 418 -4.43 -17.08 10.41
N ASP A 419 -4.53 -15.83 9.96
CA ASP A 419 -4.54 -15.54 8.52
C ASP A 419 -3.15 -15.24 7.95
N PHE A 420 -2.11 -15.20 8.79
CA PHE A 420 -0.77 -14.77 8.36
C PHE A 420 0.18 -15.91 7.98
N LEU A 421 -0.06 -17.17 8.38
CA LEU A 421 0.84 -18.29 8.10
C LEU A 421 0.08 -19.48 7.54
N SER A 422 0.59 -20.04 6.44
CA SER A 422 0.09 -21.30 5.89
C SER A 422 1.21 -22.20 5.41
N LEU A 423 1.03 -23.50 5.64
CA LEU A 423 1.82 -24.60 5.13
C LEU A 423 0.92 -25.45 4.25
N TYR A 424 1.41 -25.91 3.11
CA TYR A 424 0.71 -26.82 2.23
C TYR A 424 1.66 -27.94 1.81
N ILE A 425 1.24 -29.18 2.01
CA ILE A 425 1.99 -30.37 1.64
C ILE A 425 1.10 -31.22 0.76
N ALA A 426 1.50 -31.39 -0.49
CA ALA A 426 0.85 -32.24 -1.47
C ALA A 426 1.79 -33.38 -1.86
N PRO A 427 1.58 -34.60 -1.35
CA PRO A 427 2.40 -35.75 -1.77
C PRO A 427 2.09 -36.19 -3.21
N VAL A 428 0.89 -35.85 -3.71
CA VAL A 428 0.41 -36.22 -5.04
C VAL A 428 0.08 -34.98 -5.83
N GLY A 429 0.63 -34.92 -7.03
CA GLY A 429 0.40 -33.85 -7.96
C GLY A 429 0.87 -34.22 -9.35
N MET A 430 0.35 -33.48 -10.31
CA MET A 430 0.64 -33.62 -11.72
C MET A 430 1.00 -32.24 -12.26
N LEU A 431 2.06 -32.15 -13.04
CA LEU A 431 2.52 -30.95 -13.75
C LEU A 431 2.53 -31.24 -15.24
N ASN A 432 1.75 -30.48 -16.00
CA ASN A 432 1.68 -30.55 -17.45
C ASN A 432 2.39 -29.33 -18.03
N ARG A 433 3.24 -29.56 -19.03
CA ARG A 433 3.96 -28.53 -19.78
C ARG A 433 3.53 -28.61 -21.24
N PHE A 434 3.21 -27.46 -21.82
CA PHE A 434 2.78 -27.31 -23.20
C PHE A 434 3.72 -26.36 -23.96
N VAL A 435 4.07 -26.73 -25.19
CA VAL A 435 4.77 -25.90 -26.17
C VAL A 435 4.06 -26.07 -27.49
N LEU A 436 3.05 -25.23 -27.75
CA LEU A 436 2.20 -25.35 -28.95
C LEU A 436 2.90 -24.92 -30.25
N ASP A 437 3.92 -24.07 -30.16
CA ASP A 437 4.70 -23.59 -31.29
C ASP A 437 5.67 -24.66 -31.85
N ASP A 438 5.51 -24.98 -33.13
CA ASP A 438 6.31 -26.00 -33.84
C ASP A 438 7.79 -25.65 -34.01
N THR A 439 8.13 -24.37 -34.06
CA THR A 439 9.52 -23.91 -34.20
C THR A 439 10.26 -24.02 -32.87
N LEU A 440 9.56 -23.75 -31.76
CA LEU A 440 10.11 -23.80 -30.40
C LEU A 440 10.17 -25.24 -29.87
N SER A 441 9.16 -26.07 -30.15
CA SER A 441 9.15 -27.49 -29.76
C SER A 441 10.31 -28.27 -30.39
N LYS A 442 10.64 -28.02 -31.66
CA LYS A 442 11.79 -28.61 -32.37
C LYS A 442 13.14 -28.27 -31.74
N ARG A 443 13.23 -27.18 -30.96
CA ARG A 443 14.44 -26.77 -30.23
C ARG A 443 14.58 -27.47 -28.87
N GLY A 444 13.54 -28.13 -28.37
CA GLY A 444 13.56 -28.77 -27.04
C GLY A 444 13.57 -27.76 -25.89
N SER A 445 12.89 -26.62 -26.08
CA SER A 445 12.83 -25.54 -25.10
C SER A 445 11.74 -25.79 -24.04
N PHE A 446 11.85 -25.11 -22.89
CA PHE A 446 10.85 -25.09 -21.81
C PHE A 446 10.56 -26.44 -21.13
N GLY A 447 11.55 -27.34 -21.13
CA GLY A 447 11.50 -28.60 -20.39
C GLY A 447 10.62 -29.69 -21.01
N VAL A 448 10.18 -29.50 -22.26
CA VAL A 448 9.58 -30.55 -23.10
C VAL A 448 10.67 -31.18 -23.97
N ASP A 449 10.56 -32.48 -24.24
CA ASP A 449 11.53 -33.19 -25.08
C ASP A 449 11.58 -32.61 -26.51
N LYS A 450 12.75 -32.68 -27.15
CA LYS A 450 12.95 -32.12 -28.48
C LYS A 450 11.96 -32.70 -29.50
N GLY A 451 11.18 -31.82 -30.13
CA GLY A 451 10.14 -32.16 -31.10
C GLY A 451 8.79 -32.55 -30.48
N GLN A 452 8.68 -32.61 -29.16
CA GLN A 452 7.42 -32.85 -28.45
C GLN A 452 6.75 -31.53 -28.07
N LYS A 453 5.42 -31.53 -28.00
CA LYS A 453 4.61 -30.36 -27.59
C LYS A 453 4.05 -30.46 -26.17
N TYR A 454 4.19 -31.63 -25.53
CA TYR A 454 3.56 -31.94 -24.26
C TYR A 454 4.45 -32.84 -23.40
N LYS A 455 4.55 -32.50 -22.12
CA LYS A 455 5.20 -33.33 -21.09
C LYS A 455 4.35 -33.31 -19.81
N MET A 456 4.19 -34.46 -19.18
CA MET A 456 3.49 -34.61 -17.91
C MET A 456 4.45 -35.18 -16.86
N GLU A 457 4.41 -34.66 -15.64
CA GLU A 457 5.26 -35.09 -14.54
C GLU A 457 4.39 -35.34 -13.31
N LEU A 458 4.60 -36.49 -12.66
CA LEU A 458 4.00 -36.80 -11.37
C LEU A 458 4.99 -36.44 -10.27
N GLY A 459 4.49 -35.79 -9.24
CA GLY A 459 5.34 -35.28 -8.17
C GLY A 459 4.57 -34.89 -6.93
N GLY A 460 5.28 -34.29 -5.99
CA GLY A 460 4.70 -33.63 -4.84
C GLY A 460 5.15 -32.19 -4.74
N SER A 461 4.44 -31.41 -3.92
CA SER A 461 4.77 -30.02 -3.65
C SER A 461 4.73 -29.71 -2.16
N PHE A 462 5.63 -28.84 -1.74
CA PHE A 462 5.59 -28.18 -0.44
C PHE A 462 5.52 -26.68 -0.68
N SER A 463 4.52 -26.02 -0.10
CA SER A 463 4.42 -24.56 -0.13
C SER A 463 4.36 -23.97 1.26
N PHE A 464 5.06 -22.88 1.46
CA PHE A 464 5.03 -22.06 2.65
C PHE A 464 4.58 -20.65 2.25
N ASN A 465 3.56 -20.12 2.94
CA ASN A 465 3.20 -18.72 2.84
C ASN A 465 3.22 -18.07 4.21
N PHE A 466 3.82 -16.89 4.27
CA PHE A 466 3.77 -15.99 5.39
C PHE A 466 3.36 -14.60 4.88
N SER A 467 2.37 -13.96 5.51
CA SER A 467 1.92 -12.63 5.16
C SER A 467 1.45 -11.93 6.42
N LYS A 468 2.32 -11.10 7.00
CA LYS A 468 2.01 -10.42 8.25
C LYS A 468 2.34 -8.94 8.16
N GLU A 469 1.46 -8.12 8.71
CA GLU A 469 1.78 -6.74 9.07
C GLU A 469 2.71 -6.77 10.29
N ILE A 470 3.99 -6.45 10.07
CA ILE A 470 5.01 -6.52 11.13
C ILE A 470 4.89 -5.29 12.03
N ILE A 471 4.76 -4.13 11.40
CA ILE A 471 4.41 -2.85 11.98
C ILE A 471 3.40 -2.20 11.05
N LYS A 472 2.65 -1.21 11.54
CA LYS A 472 1.59 -0.58 10.74
C LYS A 472 2.10 -0.19 9.35
N ASN A 473 1.31 -0.52 8.32
CA ASN A 473 1.59 -0.20 6.93
C ASN A 473 2.85 -0.87 6.35
N PHE A 474 3.52 -1.73 7.11
CA PHE A 474 4.66 -2.51 6.68
C PHE A 474 4.29 -3.99 6.70
N PHE A 475 4.12 -4.56 5.53
CA PHE A 475 3.76 -5.95 5.34
C PHE A 475 4.99 -6.72 4.87
N LEU A 476 5.30 -7.80 5.58
CA LEU A 476 6.25 -8.78 5.14
C LEU A 476 5.46 -9.98 4.58
N GLN A 477 5.64 -10.21 3.29
CA GLN A 477 5.05 -11.32 2.57
C GLN A 477 6.18 -12.21 2.08
N HIS A 478 6.06 -13.51 2.30
CA HIS A 478 6.99 -14.50 1.81
C HIS A 478 6.22 -15.70 1.31
N TYR A 479 6.52 -16.12 0.09
CA TYR A 479 6.02 -17.33 -0.53
C TYR A 479 7.20 -18.18 -0.94
N SER A 480 7.16 -19.47 -0.61
CA SER A 480 8.08 -20.43 -1.22
C SER A 480 7.34 -21.70 -1.60
N ASN A 481 7.79 -22.31 -2.69
CA ASN A 481 7.25 -23.54 -3.22
C ASN A 481 8.39 -24.43 -3.72
N ILE A 482 8.35 -25.68 -3.30
CA ILE A 482 9.22 -26.75 -3.78
C ILE A 482 8.34 -27.76 -4.49
N PHE A 483 8.67 -28.11 -5.72
CA PHE A 483 8.09 -29.23 -6.45
C PHE A 483 9.18 -30.29 -6.68
N PHE A 484 8.87 -31.54 -6.34
CA PHE A 484 9.74 -32.69 -6.56
C PHE A 484 9.00 -33.71 -7.44
N GLY A 485 9.54 -33.97 -8.63
CA GLY A 485 9.01 -34.96 -9.56
C GLY A 485 9.63 -36.33 -9.34
N TYR A 486 8.80 -37.34 -9.12
CA TYR A 486 9.20 -38.73 -8.97
C TYR A 486 8.75 -39.63 -10.14
N GLY A 487 8.00 -39.11 -11.11
CA GLY A 487 7.64 -39.81 -12.35
C GLY A 487 7.43 -38.85 -13.53
N GLN A 488 7.69 -39.29 -14.76
CA GLN A 488 7.56 -38.47 -15.97
C GLN A 488 6.90 -39.25 -17.12
N TYR A 489 6.14 -38.54 -17.96
CA TYR A 489 5.51 -39.03 -19.18
C TYR A 489 5.70 -38.00 -20.32
N SER A 490 6.04 -38.48 -21.51
CA SER A 490 6.27 -37.66 -22.69
C SER A 490 5.63 -38.30 -23.92
N SER A 491 5.07 -37.47 -24.80
CA SER A 491 4.44 -37.92 -26.04
C SER A 491 5.43 -38.76 -26.86
N GLY A 492 5.10 -40.04 -27.11
CA GLY A 492 5.95 -40.99 -27.85
C GLY A 492 6.54 -42.15 -27.04
N LYS A 493 6.40 -42.15 -25.71
CA LYS A 493 6.65 -43.33 -24.87
C LYS A 493 5.37 -43.61 -24.07
N GLY A 494 4.73 -44.75 -24.32
CA GLY A 494 3.47 -45.13 -23.67
C GLY A 494 3.57 -45.26 -22.15
N PHE A 495 2.47 -45.65 -21.51
CA PHE A 495 2.32 -45.87 -20.06
C PHE A 495 3.06 -47.15 -19.59
N ASP A 496 4.26 -47.42 -20.10
CA ASP A 496 4.96 -48.71 -19.93
C ASP A 496 5.86 -48.77 -18.70
N SER A 497 5.83 -47.78 -17.81
CA SER A 497 6.51 -47.85 -16.51
C SER A 497 5.49 -48.12 -15.40
N PRO A 498 5.65 -49.18 -14.60
CA PRO A 498 4.84 -49.37 -13.39
C PRO A 498 4.86 -48.10 -12.53
N LEU A 499 3.72 -47.75 -11.93
CA LEU A 499 3.53 -46.57 -11.05
C LEU A 499 4.57 -46.48 -9.91
N PHE A 500 5.28 -47.57 -9.63
CA PHE A 500 6.34 -47.70 -8.62
C PHE A 500 7.59 -48.43 -9.13
N ALA A 501 7.77 -48.61 -10.44
CA ALA A 501 9.03 -49.16 -10.93
C ALA A 501 10.11 -48.08 -10.88
N PRO A 502 11.29 -48.37 -10.30
CA PRO A 502 12.46 -47.54 -10.58
C PRO A 502 12.74 -47.67 -12.08
N THR A 503 12.44 -46.64 -12.88
CA THR A 503 12.88 -46.59 -14.27
C THR A 503 14.39 -46.71 -14.31
N PRO A 504 14.97 -47.76 -14.92
CA PRO A 504 16.41 -47.90 -15.01
C PRO A 504 16.91 -47.05 -16.18
N SER A 505 17.12 -45.76 -15.93
CA SER A 505 18.03 -44.92 -16.71
C SER A 505 18.24 -43.58 -16.01
N ASN A 506 19.40 -43.37 -15.38
CA ASN A 506 20.16 -42.12 -15.14
C ASN A 506 19.49 -40.70 -15.17
N ASN A 507 18.19 -40.54 -14.96
CA ASN A 507 17.48 -39.30 -15.29
C ASN A 507 16.95 -38.57 -14.04
N VAL A 508 17.64 -37.46 -13.76
CA VAL A 508 17.34 -36.27 -12.95
C VAL A 508 15.92 -36.20 -12.36
N VAL A 509 15.81 -36.38 -11.04
CA VAL A 509 14.67 -35.94 -10.23
C VAL A 509 14.39 -34.47 -10.54
N THR A 510 13.18 -34.17 -11.02
CA THR A 510 12.81 -32.78 -11.30
C THR A 510 12.66 -32.06 -9.97
N PHE A 511 13.45 -31.01 -9.76
CA PHE A 511 13.41 -30.20 -8.55
C PHE A 511 13.26 -28.75 -8.96
N VAL A 512 12.11 -28.18 -8.63
CA VAL A 512 11.80 -26.78 -8.90
C VAL A 512 11.56 -26.10 -7.55
N PHE A 513 12.37 -25.09 -7.26
CA PHE A 513 12.22 -24.24 -6.10
C PHE A 513 11.93 -22.81 -6.57
N THR A 514 10.86 -22.23 -6.02
CA THR A 514 10.49 -20.83 -6.24
C THR A 514 10.33 -20.19 -4.88
N SER A 515 10.94 -19.04 -4.69
CA SER A 515 10.84 -18.27 -3.47
C SER A 515 10.69 -16.80 -3.82
N GLU A 516 9.73 -16.14 -3.20
CA GLU A 516 9.47 -14.73 -3.36
C GLU A 516 9.26 -14.09 -2.00
N THR A 517 10.03 -13.05 -1.71
CA THR A 517 9.84 -12.20 -0.54
C THR A 517 9.47 -10.81 -1.02
N THR A 518 8.30 -10.34 -0.58
CA THR A 518 7.83 -8.98 -0.85
C THR A 518 7.70 -8.23 0.45
N ILE A 519 8.42 -7.11 0.53
CA ILE A 519 8.27 -6.11 1.58
C ILE A 519 7.41 -5.00 0.99
N LYS A 520 6.21 -4.81 1.53
CA LYS A 520 5.29 -3.77 1.13
C LYS A 520 5.26 -2.68 2.18
N PHE A 521 5.56 -1.46 1.78
CA PHE A 521 5.30 -0.25 2.53
C PHE A 521 4.09 0.47 1.93
N ALA A 522 2.94 0.39 2.59
CA ALA A 522 1.71 1.03 2.15
C ALA A 522 1.62 2.46 2.69
N PHE A 523 1.66 3.47 1.83
CA PHE A 523 1.41 4.84 2.29
C PHE A 523 -0.07 5.02 2.64
N ASN A 524 -0.95 4.38 1.85
CA ASN A 524 -2.38 4.30 2.07
C ASN A 524 -2.96 3.03 1.38
N GLU A 525 -4.28 2.95 1.25
CA GLU A 525 -4.97 1.81 0.63
C GLU A 525 -4.64 1.62 -0.85
N TRP A 526 -4.16 2.66 -1.53
CA TRP A 526 -3.99 2.69 -2.98
C TRP A 526 -2.60 3.08 -3.47
N LEU A 527 -1.66 3.49 -2.62
CA LEU A 527 -0.29 3.82 -2.97
C LEU A 527 0.66 3.04 -2.05
N SER A 528 1.59 2.31 -2.67
CA SER A 528 2.59 1.55 -1.92
C SER A 528 3.92 1.47 -2.65
N THR A 529 4.98 1.34 -1.86
CA THR A 529 6.29 0.89 -2.34
C THR A 529 6.42 -0.60 -2.06
N LEU A 530 6.87 -1.35 -3.05
CA LEU A 530 7.11 -2.78 -2.97
C LEU A 530 8.58 -3.04 -3.26
N LEU A 531 9.24 -3.79 -2.38
CA LEU A 531 10.55 -4.35 -2.58
C LEU A 531 10.40 -5.87 -2.67
N THR A 532 10.59 -6.42 -3.86
CA THR A 532 10.42 -7.84 -4.14
C THR A 532 11.74 -8.50 -4.49
N PHE A 533 12.01 -9.62 -3.84
CA PHE A 533 13.14 -10.50 -4.10
C PHE A 533 12.59 -11.86 -4.54
N SER A 534 12.87 -12.26 -5.77
CA SER A 534 12.46 -13.55 -6.32
C SER A 534 13.69 -14.39 -6.64
N LEU A 535 13.64 -15.65 -6.22
CA LEU A 535 14.65 -16.67 -6.44
C LEU A 535 13.98 -17.88 -7.08
N ILE A 536 14.48 -18.32 -8.23
CA ILE A 536 13.97 -19.46 -8.96
C ILE A 536 15.12 -20.42 -9.24
N TYR A 537 14.95 -21.67 -8.86
CA TYR A 537 15.82 -22.77 -9.24
C TYR A 537 15.01 -23.83 -9.96
N ASP A 538 15.41 -24.20 -11.18
CA ASP A 538 14.76 -25.27 -11.96
C ASP A 538 15.84 -26.21 -12.52
N SER A 539 15.90 -27.44 -12.02
CA SER A 539 16.90 -28.44 -12.44
C SER A 539 16.76 -28.93 -13.87
N GLN A 540 15.62 -28.69 -14.53
CA GLN A 540 15.31 -29.16 -15.89
C GLN A 540 15.37 -28.05 -16.94
N ASN A 541 15.61 -26.81 -16.53
CA ASN A 541 15.70 -25.69 -17.46
C ASN A 541 17.05 -25.69 -18.18
N ASN A 542 17.04 -26.17 -19.43
CA ASN A 542 18.23 -26.24 -20.29
C ASN A 542 18.61 -24.90 -20.95
N ASN A 543 17.94 -23.80 -20.63
CA ASN A 543 18.31 -22.49 -21.15
C ASN A 543 19.65 -22.04 -20.54
N VAL A 544 20.71 -22.07 -21.33
CA VAL A 544 22.03 -21.56 -20.95
C VAL A 544 21.96 -20.03 -20.85
N ILE A 545 22.07 -19.49 -19.64
CA ILE A 545 22.13 -18.04 -19.42
C ILE A 545 23.61 -17.66 -19.28
N ASN A 546 24.17 -17.02 -20.31
CA ASN A 546 25.54 -16.53 -20.29
C ASN A 546 25.60 -15.18 -19.55
N THR A 547 26.40 -15.10 -18.48
CA THR A 547 26.69 -13.84 -17.78
C THR A 547 27.84 -13.06 -18.41
N ALA A 548 27.91 -11.75 -18.08
CA ALA A 548 28.99 -10.86 -18.51
C ALA A 548 30.39 -11.21 -17.97
N THR A 549 30.49 -12.16 -17.02
CA THR A 549 31.74 -12.65 -16.43
C THR A 549 32.15 -14.04 -16.92
N GLY A 550 31.38 -14.65 -17.84
CA GLY A 550 31.66 -16.00 -18.35
C GLY A 550 31.25 -17.14 -17.42
N GLU A 551 30.61 -16.86 -16.29
CA GLU A 551 30.04 -17.89 -15.42
C GLU A 551 28.70 -18.40 -15.99
N VAL A 552 28.64 -19.71 -16.20
CA VAL A 552 27.47 -20.42 -16.69
C VAL A 552 26.55 -20.71 -15.50
N GLY A 553 25.63 -19.79 -15.21
CA GLY A 553 24.57 -20.03 -14.23
C GLY A 553 23.54 -21.01 -14.81
N ARG A 554 23.80 -22.31 -14.72
CA ARG A 554 22.77 -23.32 -15.01
C ARG A 554 21.81 -23.34 -13.82
N PHE A 555 20.50 -23.23 -14.09
CA PHE A 555 19.41 -23.50 -13.15
C PHE A 555 18.98 -22.40 -12.17
N LEU A 556 19.84 -21.48 -11.72
CA LEU A 556 19.50 -20.46 -10.70
C LEU A 556 19.28 -19.06 -11.30
N GLN A 557 18.11 -18.46 -11.05
CA GLN A 557 17.73 -17.12 -11.50
C GLN A 557 17.37 -16.23 -10.30
N PHE A 558 17.80 -14.97 -10.33
CA PHE A 558 17.49 -13.98 -9.30
C PHE A 558 16.91 -12.70 -9.93
N LYS A 559 15.82 -12.21 -9.34
CA LYS A 559 15.15 -10.96 -9.72
C LYS A 559 14.95 -10.12 -8.47
N ASN A 560 15.40 -8.87 -8.51
CA ASN A 560 15.09 -7.89 -7.48
C ASN A 560 14.36 -6.71 -8.12
N ALA A 561 13.23 -6.34 -7.54
CA ALA A 561 12.41 -5.25 -8.04
C ALA A 561 12.09 -4.28 -6.91
N ILE A 562 12.39 -3.00 -7.14
CA ILE A 562 11.84 -1.91 -6.34
C ILE A 562 10.78 -1.27 -7.20
N SER A 563 9.58 -1.13 -6.66
CA SER A 563 8.48 -0.52 -7.39
C SER A 563 7.68 0.41 -6.51
N ILE A 564 7.21 1.49 -7.12
CA ILE A 564 6.23 2.40 -6.54
C ILE A 564 4.99 2.26 -7.40
N GLY A 565 3.89 1.90 -6.76
CA GLY A 565 2.68 1.51 -7.45
C GLY A 565 1.43 2.11 -6.84
N VAL A 566 0.52 2.49 -7.72
CA VAL A 566 -0.86 2.83 -7.39
C VAL A 566 -1.73 1.62 -7.68
N SER A 567 -2.53 1.20 -6.72
CA SER A 567 -3.47 0.09 -6.85
C SER A 567 -4.87 0.47 -6.41
N TYR A 568 -5.87 0.21 -7.23
CA TYR A 568 -7.27 0.42 -6.91
C TYR A 568 -7.96 -0.93 -6.70
N ALA A 569 -8.60 -1.11 -5.54
CA ALA A 569 -9.33 -2.33 -5.20
C ALA A 569 -10.84 -2.10 -5.29
N PHE A 570 -11.52 -2.95 -6.04
CA PHE A 570 -12.98 -3.05 -6.10
C PHE A 570 -13.41 -4.35 -5.41
N THR A 571 -14.47 -4.30 -4.60
CA THR A 571 -15.04 -5.49 -3.96
C THR A 571 -16.54 -5.52 -4.24
N SER A 572 -17.02 -6.69 -4.65
CA SER A 572 -18.43 -6.94 -4.90
C SER A 572 -18.85 -8.27 -4.30
N LYS A 573 -20.02 -8.32 -3.67
CA LYS A 573 -20.62 -9.54 -3.15
C LYS A 573 -21.72 -9.99 -4.11
N ILE A 574 -21.61 -11.20 -4.64
CA ILE A 574 -22.66 -11.83 -5.43
C ILE A 574 -23.40 -12.79 -4.50
N THR A 575 -24.56 -12.36 -4.03
CA THR A 575 -25.52 -13.24 -3.35
C THR A 575 -26.19 -14.13 -4.39
N THR A 576 -25.95 -15.43 -4.32
CA THR A 576 -26.74 -16.42 -5.06
C THR A 576 -28.10 -16.56 -4.37
N ASN A 577 -29.17 -16.14 -5.04
CA ASN A 577 -30.55 -16.43 -4.64
C ASN A 577 -30.87 -17.92 -4.77
#